data_AF-A0A354UPH1-F1
#
_entry.id   AF-A0A354UPH1-F1
#
_cell.length_a   1.000
_cell.length_b   1.000
_cell.length_c   1.000
_cell.angle_alpha   90.00
_cell.angle_beta   90.00
_cell.angle_gamma   90.00
#
_symmetry.space_group_name_H-M   'P 1'
#
loop_
_entity.id
_entity.type
_entity.pdbx_description
1 polymer ?
#
loop_
_entity_poly.entity_id
_entity_poly.type
_entity_poly.pdbx_seq_one_letter_code
_entity_poly.pdbx_strand_id
1 'polypeptide(L)' 'MAKKSNSLTCPYCLTKLLEVNGHCVGVIVKCPHCGASVLADVDESGKMRLSADPNKQQQMSQKAIIG' A
#
# COMPACT_ATOMS: atom_id res chain seq x y z
N MET A 1 20.64 -18.20 3.48
CA MET A 1 20.11 -17.16 2.57
C MET A 1 19.35 -16.16 3.42
N ALA A 2 19.86 -14.92 3.57
CA ALA A 2 19.16 -13.91 4.36
C ALA A 2 17.90 -13.47 3.59
N LYS A 3 16.72 -13.89 4.05
CA LYS A 3 15.44 -13.41 3.53
C LYS A 3 15.38 -11.90 3.83
N LYS A 4 15.53 -11.07 2.80
CA LYS A 4 15.44 -9.62 2.91
C LYS A 4 13.97 -9.26 3.08
N SER A 5 13.53 -9.11 4.32
CA SER A 5 12.17 -8.67 4.66
C SER A 5 12.07 -7.17 4.38
N ASN A 6 11.25 -6.78 3.41
CA ASN A 6 10.95 -5.37 3.17
C ASN A 6 9.70 -4.98 3.98
N SER A 7 9.87 -4.06 4.92
CA SER A 7 8.76 -3.47 5.68
C SER A 7 8.14 -2.33 4.89
N LEU A 8 6.87 -2.49 4.54
CA LEU A 8 6.04 -1.44 3.93
C LEU A 8 5.58 -0.48 5.00
N THR A 9 5.82 0.81 4.78
CA THR A 9 5.40 1.87 5.68
C THR A 9 4.52 2.86 4.91
N CYS A 10 3.46 3.33 5.55
CA CYS A 10 2.61 4.34 4.95
C CYS A 10 3.39 5.65 4.77
N PRO A 11 3.49 6.23 3.57
CA PRO A 11 4.22 7.47 3.36
C PRO A 11 3.55 8.70 3.99
N TYR A 12 2.28 8.59 4.41
CA TYR A 12 1.53 9.69 5.02
C TYR A 12 1.64 9.74 6.54
N CYS A 13 1.44 8.59 7.20
CA CYS A 13 1.37 8.52 8.67
C CYS A 13 2.47 7.64 9.28
N LEU A 14 3.40 7.13 8.46
CA LEU A 14 4.53 6.29 8.88
C LEU A 14 4.13 5.00 9.63
N THR A 15 2.86 4.61 9.57
CA THR A 15 2.38 3.34 10.14
C THR A 15 2.89 2.17 9.30
N LYS A 16 3.43 1.14 9.96
CA LYS A 16 3.81 -0.13 9.32
C LYS A 16 2.55 -0.79 8.74
N LEU A 17 2.57 -1.05 7.44
CA LEU A 17 1.45 -1.59 6.68
C LEU A 17 1.54 -3.11 6.56
N LEU A 18 2.67 -3.60 6.07
CA LEU A 18 2.87 -5.02 5.79
C LEU A 18 4.37 -5.36 5.83
N GLU A 19 4.67 -6.64 5.94
CA GLU A 19 6.02 -7.17 5.77
C GLU A 19 6.00 -8.16 4.60
N VAL A 20 6.75 -7.83 3.55
CA VAL A 20 6.79 -8.65 2.34
C VAL A 20 8.05 -9.51 2.37
N ASN A 21 7.86 -10.81 2.16
CA ASN A 21 8.93 -11.80 2.12
C ASN A 21 8.97 -12.42 0.72
N GLY A 22 9.52 -11.69 -0.26
CA GLY A 22 9.56 -12.11 -1.67
C GLY A 22 9.35 -10.96 -2.64
N HIS A 23 8.84 -11.28 -3.83
CA HIS A 23 8.45 -10.32 -4.87
C HIS A 23 6.94 -10.08 -4.81
N CYS A 24 6.51 -8.85 -5.06
CA CYS A 24 5.10 -8.45 -5.08
C CYS A 24 4.96 -7.29 -6.04
N VAL A 25 4.13 -7.38 -7.08
CA VAL A 25 3.94 -6.30 -8.05
C VAL A 25 2.46 -5.96 -8.12
N GLY A 26 2.12 -4.67 -8.11
CA GLY A 26 0.75 -4.18 -8.21
C GLY A 26 -0.09 -4.38 -6.94
N VAL A 27 0.54 -4.54 -5.77
CA VAL A 27 -0.20 -4.77 -4.52
C VAL A 27 -0.67 -3.44 -3.95
N ILE A 28 -1.98 -3.26 -3.82
CA ILE A 28 -2.55 -2.07 -3.18
C ILE A 28 -2.85 -2.40 -1.72
N VAL A 29 -2.17 -1.70 -0.80
CA VAL A 29 -2.37 -1.82 0.64
C VAL A 29 -3.11 -0.59 1.15
N LYS A 30 -4.21 -0.80 1.86
CA LYS A 30 -4.91 0.27 2.56
C LYS A 30 -4.31 0.45 3.94
N CYS A 31 -3.97 1.69 4.29
CA CYS A 31 -3.51 2.01 5.62
C CYS A 31 -4.67 1.92 6.61
N PRO A 32 -4.59 1.06 7.65
CA PRO A 32 -5.64 0.97 8.66
C PRO A 32 -5.71 2.22 9.55
N HIS A 33 -4.63 3.03 9.59
CA HIS A 33 -4.55 4.21 10.45
C HIS A 33 -5.09 5.48 9.79
N CYS A 34 -4.69 5.77 8.54
CA CYS A 34 -5.11 7.00 7.84
C CYS A 34 -6.06 6.74 6.65
N GLY A 35 -6.36 5.49 6.32
CA GLY A 35 -7.21 5.12 5.18
C GLY A 35 -6.56 5.30 3.81
N ALA A 36 -5.33 5.79 3.72
CA ALA A 36 -4.61 5.99 2.47
C ALA A 36 -4.41 4.66 1.72
N SER A 37 -4.50 4.71 0.38
CA SER A 37 -4.19 3.55 -0.47
C SER A 37 -2.78 3.71 -1.01
N VAL A 38 -1.93 2.72 -0.73
CA VAL A 38 -0.52 2.72 -1.11
C VAL A 38 -0.29 1.57 -2.07
N LEU A 39 0.19 1.86 -3.27
CA LEU A 39 0.68 0.87 -4.22
C LEU A 39 2.11 0.48 -3.83
N ALA A 40 2.31 -0.82 -3.64
CA ALA A 40 3.55 -1.43 -3.23
C ALA A 40 4.05 -2.37 -4.33
N ASP A 41 5.23 -2.06 -4.85
CA ASP A 41 5.96 -2.89 -5.80
C ASP A 41 7.31 -3.29 -5.20
N VAL A 42 7.61 -4.58 -5.24
CA VAL A 42 8.83 -5.20 -4.75
C VAL A 42 9.36 -6.09 -5.85
N ASP A 43 10.46 -5.64 -6.46
CA ASP A 43 11.18 -6.39 -7.48
C ASP A 43 11.89 -7.62 -6.89
N GLU A 44 12.26 -8.56 -7.75
CA GLU A 44 13.05 -9.75 -7.44
C GLU A 44 14.39 -9.46 -6.74
N SER A 45 14.96 -8.26 -6.97
CA SER A 45 16.16 -7.77 -6.27
C SER A 45 15.89 -7.29 -4.84
N GLY A 46 14.63 -7.30 -4.39
CA GLY A 46 14.20 -6.73 -3.13
C GLY A 46 14.23 -5.20 -3.11
N LYS A 47 14.20 -4.54 -4.28
CA LYS A 47 14.00 -3.10 -4.37
C LYS A 47 12.52 -2.82 -4.23
N MET A 48 12.16 -1.92 -3.32
CA MET A 48 10.78 -1.52 -3.07
C MET A 48 10.51 -0.16 -3.67
N ARG A 49 9.37 -0.03 -4.35
CA ARG A 49 8.82 1.23 -4.84
C ARG A 49 7.44 1.41 -4.23
N LEU A 50 7.24 2.56 -3.60
CA LEU A 50 5.98 2.95 -3.01
C LEU A 50 5.41 4.13 -3.78
N SER A 51 4.19 3.96 -4.27
CA SER A 51 3.44 5.05 -4.89
C SER A 51 2.14 5.19 -4.13
N ALA A 52 1.96 6.33 -3.45
CA ALA A 52 0.68 6.62 -2.86
C ALA A 52 -0.21 7.25 -3.92
N ASP A 53 -1.39 6.66 -4.15
CA ASP A 53 -2.40 7.29 -5.00
C ASP A 53 -3.25 8.21 -4.11
N PRO A 54 -3.13 9.55 -4.26
CA PRO A 54 -3.92 10.48 -3.47
C PRO A 54 -5.41 10.44 -3.81
N ASN A 55 -5.82 9.75 -4.88
CA ASN A 55 -7.15 9.91 -5.47
C ASN A 55 -8.19 8.89 -4.98
N LYS A 56 -7.83 7.93 -4.11
CA LYS A 56 -8.78 6.92 -3.60
C LYS A 56 -9.64 7.33 -2.40
N GLN A 57 -9.50 8.55 -1.86
CA GLN A 57 -10.50 9.05 -0.89
C GLN A 57 -11.90 9.22 -1.51
N GLN A 58 -12.05 9.25 -2.84
CA GLN A 58 -13.33 9.53 -3.50
C GLN A 58 -14.17 8.30 -3.89
N GLN A 59 -13.69 7.06 -3.67
CA GLN A 59 -14.35 5.87 -4.22
C GLN A 59 -15.20 5.07 -3.22
N MET A 60 -15.42 5.56 -1.98
CA MET A 60 -16.33 4.92 -1.00
C MET A 60 -17.54 5.77 -0.60
N SER A 61 -17.68 7.00 -1.10
CA SER A 61 -18.79 7.90 -0.75
C SER A 61 -19.91 7.98 -1.80
N GLN A 62 -19.85 7.25 -2.93
CA GLN A 62 -20.82 7.37 -4.03
C GLN A 62 -21.83 6.22 -4.12
N LYS A 63 -22.25 5.62 -2.99
CA LYS A 63 -23.37 4.68 -2.98
C LYS A 63 -24.42 5.10 -1.94
N ALA A 64 -24.94 6.31 -2.11
CA ALA A 64 -26.09 6.80 -1.37
C ALA A 64 -26.82 7.92 -2.15
N ILE A 65 -27.28 7.69 -3.38
CA ILE A 65 -28.41 8.46 -3.96
C ILE A 65 -29.10 7.70 -5.11
N ILE A 66 -30.04 6.84 -4.79
CA ILE A 66 -31.23 6.45 -5.58
C ILE A 66 -31.95 5.45 -4.68
N GLY A 67 -33.12 5.71 -4.11
CA GLY A 67 -34.26 6.49 -4.57
C GLY A 67 -35.46 5.59 -4.31
#